data_AF-A0AAV6PHL8-F1
#
_entry.id   AF-A0AAV6PHL8-F1
#
_cell.length_a   1.000
_cell.length_b   1.000
_cell.length_c   1.000
_cell.angle_alpha   90.00
_cell.angle_beta   90.00
_cell.angle_gamma   90.00
#
_symmetry.space_group_name_H-M   'P 1'
#
loop_
_entity.id
_entity.type
_entity.pdbx_description
1 polymer ?
#
loop_
_entity_poly.entity_id
_entity_poly.type
_entity_poly.pdbx_seq_one_letter_code
_entity_poly.pdbx_strand_id
1 'polypeptide(L)' 'MRHSYFSTVDWQDVYDKKLVPPFQPQVSSETDTRYFDEEFTAQTITITPPEKYDEDGMDAADNERRPHFPQFSYSASGRE' A
#
# COMPACT_ATOMS: atom_id res chain seq x y z
N MET A 1 -3.27 -12.54 24.09
CA MET A 1 -2.44 -13.70 23.70
C MET A 1 -2.59 -14.93 24.61
N ARG A 2 -3.30 -14.87 25.76
CA ARG A 2 -3.46 -16.02 26.70
C ARG A 2 -4.79 -16.78 26.58
N HIS A 3 -5.60 -16.50 25.55
CA HIS A 3 -6.85 -17.22 25.36
C HIS A 3 -6.56 -18.67 24.97
N SER A 4 -7.33 -19.63 25.50
CA SER A 4 -7.08 -21.08 25.33
C SER A 4 -7.02 -21.53 23.87
N TYR A 5 -7.75 -20.84 23.00
CA TYR A 5 -7.69 -21.04 21.54
C TYR A 5 -6.27 -20.95 20.96
N PHE A 6 -5.41 -20.09 21.52
CA PHE A 6 -4.03 -19.88 21.05
C PHE A 6 -2.99 -20.57 21.94
N SER A 7 -3.39 -21.58 22.74
CA SER A 7 -2.51 -22.23 23.70
C SER A 7 -1.27 -22.89 23.08
N THR A 8 -1.33 -23.24 21.80
CA THR A 8 -0.23 -23.85 21.03
C THR A 8 0.62 -22.84 20.26
N VAL A 9 0.27 -21.54 20.31
CA VAL A 9 0.95 -20.49 19.55
C VAL A 9 2.08 -19.89 20.38
N ASP A 10 3.31 -20.04 19.90
CA ASP A 10 4.43 -19.22 20.35
C ASP A 10 4.39 -17.86 19.65
N TRP A 11 4.16 -16.80 20.42
CA TRP A 11 4.01 -15.45 19.89
C TRP A 11 5.36 -14.82 19.46
N GLN A 12 6.48 -15.30 20.00
CA GLN A 12 7.80 -14.90 19.51
C GLN A 12 8.02 -15.46 18.11
N ASP A 13 7.62 -16.72 17.86
CA ASP A 13 7.71 -17.32 16.53
C ASP A 13 6.73 -16.70 15.51
N VAL A 14 5.58 -16.21 15.98
CA VAL A 14 4.69 -15.37 15.16
C VAL A 14 5.40 -14.08 14.74
N TYR A 15 6.00 -13.37 15.71
CA TYR A 15 6.69 -12.10 15.47
C TYR A 15 7.90 -12.27 14.52
N ASP A 16 8.70 -13.31 14.75
CA ASP A 16 9.88 -13.66 13.96
C ASP A 16 9.52 -14.32 12.61
N LYS A 17 8.23 -14.50 12.29
CA LYS A 17 7.73 -15.16 11.07
C LYS A 17 8.27 -16.58 10.85
N LYS A 18 8.47 -17.34 11.94
CA LYS A 18 8.96 -18.73 11.91
C LYS A 18 7.85 -19.76 11.69
N LEU A 19 6.62 -19.42 12.07
CA LEU A 19 5.47 -20.30 11.82
C LEU A 19 5.19 -20.38 10.32
N VAL A 20 5.11 -21.61 9.78
CA VAL A 20 4.76 -21.83 8.37
C VAL A 20 3.29 -21.48 8.15
N PRO A 21 2.95 -20.55 7.24
CA PRO A 21 1.56 -20.26 6.92
C PRO A 21 0.86 -21.48 6.34
N PRO A 22 -0.42 -21.74 6.68
CA PRO A 22 -1.16 -22.88 6.15
C PRO A 22 -1.46 -22.77 4.64
N PHE A 23 -1.37 -21.55 4.09
CA PHE A 23 -1.52 -21.27 2.67
C PHE A 23 -0.29 -20.51 2.18
N GLN A 24 0.36 -21.07 1.15
CA GLN A 24 1.47 -20.43 0.45
C GLN A 24 0.99 -20.03 -0.96
N PRO A 25 0.85 -18.73 -1.25
CA PRO A 25 0.48 -18.25 -2.58
C PRO A 25 1.48 -18.74 -3.64
N GLN A 26 0.97 -19.25 -4.76
CA GLN A 26 1.77 -19.77 -5.87
C GLN A 26 2.03 -18.64 -6.86
N VAL A 27 3.05 -17.82 -6.60
CA VAL A 27 3.46 -16.74 -7.52
C VAL A 27 4.54 -17.24 -8.49
N SER A 28 4.46 -16.80 -9.74
CA SER A 28 5.36 -17.22 -10.82
C SER A 28 6.53 -16.26 -11.08
N SER A 29 6.40 -15.00 -10.69
CA SER A 29 7.40 -13.94 -10.84
C SER A 29 7.17 -12.80 -9.86
N GLU A 30 8.13 -11.88 -9.75
CA GLU A 30 8.02 -10.67 -8.91
C GLU A 30 6.89 -9.72 -9.34
N THR A 31 6.42 -9.84 -10.59
CA THR A 31 5.33 -9.03 -11.16
C THR A 31 4.04 -9.81 -11.35
N ASP A 32 3.90 -11.00 -10.75
CA ASP A 32 2.69 -11.82 -10.86
C ASP A 32 1.51 -11.18 -10.10
N THR A 33 0.42 -10.91 -10.80
CA THR A 33 -0.77 -10.27 -10.24
C THR A 33 -1.97 -11.20 -10.06
N ARG A 34 -1.80 -12.53 -10.10
CA ARG A 34 -2.91 -13.52 -10.06
C ARG A 34 -3.84 -13.48 -8.85
N TYR A 35 -3.41 -12.84 -7.76
CA TYR A 35 -4.20 -12.68 -6.53
C TYR A 35 -4.85 -11.28 -6.42
N PHE A 36 -4.78 -10.48 -7.49
CA PHE A 36 -5.50 -9.23 -7.68
C PHE A 36 -6.62 -9.43 -8.71
N ASP A 37 -7.68 -8.62 -8.62
CA ASP A 37 -8.81 -8.71 -9.55
C ASP A 37 -8.41 -8.24 -10.96
N GLU A 38 -8.84 -9.01 -11.97
CA GLU A 38 -8.62 -8.69 -13.37
C GLU A 38 -9.31 -7.40 -13.80
N GLU A 39 -10.40 -6.99 -13.11
CA GLU A 39 -11.06 -5.70 -13.32
C GLU A 39 -10.07 -4.53 -13.27
N PHE A 40 -9.02 -4.64 -12.45
CA PHE A 40 -7.98 -3.62 -12.32
C PHE A 40 -6.73 -3.94 -13.13
N THR A 41 -6.24 -5.18 -13.09
CA THR A 41 -4.94 -5.51 -13.70
C THR A 41 -4.97 -5.59 -15.23
N ALA A 42 -6.16 -5.70 -15.83
CA ALA A 42 -6.34 -5.62 -17.28
C ALA A 42 -6.43 -4.16 -17.80
N GLN A 43 -6.53 -3.16 -16.92
CA GLN A 43 -6.60 -1.76 -17.33
C GLN A 43 -5.23 -1.27 -17.81
N THR A 44 -5.24 -0.30 -18.73
CA THR A 44 -4.01 0.38 -19.15
C THR A 44 -3.51 1.27 -18.03
N ILE A 45 -2.23 1.13 -17.68
CA ILE A 45 -1.56 1.99 -16.71
C ILE A 45 -1.49 3.40 -17.29
N THR A 46 -2.34 4.30 -16.80
CA THR A 46 -2.32 5.71 -17.15
C THR A 46 -2.33 6.55 -15.88
N ILE A 47 -1.45 7.55 -15.82
CA ILE A 47 -1.53 8.58 -14.80
C ILE A 47 -2.54 9.60 -15.32
N THR A 48 -3.74 9.60 -14.75
CA THR A 48 -4.76 10.61 -15.07
C THR A 48 -4.14 11.99 -14.87
N PRO A 49 -4.02 12.80 -15.93
CA PRO A 49 -3.48 14.15 -15.79
C PRO A 49 -4.32 14.92 -14.77
N PRO A 50 -3.70 15.76 -13.92
CA PRO A 50 -4.48 16.67 -13.10
C PRO A 50 -5.35 17.54 -14.01
N GLU A 51 -6.53 17.95 -13.53
CA GLU A 51 -7.30 18.98 -14.21
C GLU A 51 -6.37 20.18 -14.50
N LYS A 52 -6.36 20.62 -15.75
CA LYS A 52 -5.54 21.75 -16.20
C LYS A 52 -5.99 22.96 -15.42
N TYR A 53 -5.11 23.47 -14.58
CA TYR A 53 -5.25 24.77 -13.98
C TYR A 53 -4.99 25.79 -15.08
N ASP A 54 -5.93 26.72 -15.28
CA ASP A 54 -5.60 27.95 -16.00
C ASP A 54 -4.46 28.62 -15.20
N GLU A 55 -3.31 28.80 -15.82
CA GLU A 55 -2.08 29.37 -15.24
C GLU A 55 -2.24 30.80 -14.66
N ASP A 56 -3.44 31.39 -14.73
CA ASP A 56 -3.75 32.79 -14.42
C ASP A 56 -4.64 33.01 -13.18
N GLY A 57 -4.96 31.97 -12.39
CA GLY A 57 -5.97 32.11 -11.33
C GLY A 57 -5.71 31.31 -10.06
N MET A 58 -4.64 31.60 -9.33
CA MET A 58 -4.48 31.11 -7.95
C MET A 58 -5.48 31.86 -7.03
N ASP A 59 -6.73 31.45 -7.05
CA ASP A 59 -7.77 31.97 -6.17
C ASP A 59 -7.53 31.45 -4.74
N ALA A 60 -7.72 32.28 -3.72
CA ALA A 60 -7.47 31.92 -2.32
C ALA A 60 -8.29 30.71 -1.84
N ALA A 61 -9.37 30.37 -2.55
CA ALA A 61 -10.20 29.19 -2.34
C ALA A 61 -9.50 27.85 -2.70
N ASP A 62 -8.45 27.85 -3.54
CA ASP A 62 -7.77 26.61 -3.92
C ASP A 62 -6.84 26.08 -2.80
N ASN A 63 -6.33 26.97 -1.93
CA ASN A 63 -5.52 26.57 -0.78
C ASN A 63 -6.35 25.81 0.28
N GLU A 64 -7.65 26.10 0.42
CA GLU A 64 -8.57 25.31 1.25
C GLU A 64 -8.93 23.95 0.60
N ARG A 65 -8.97 23.90 -0.73
CA ARG A 65 -9.32 22.68 -1.49
C ARG A 65 -8.14 21.72 -1.62
N ARG A 66 -6.91 22.25 -1.61
CA ARG A 66 -5.65 21.49 -1.72
C ARG A 66 -4.62 21.99 -0.71
N PRO A 67 -4.86 21.78 0.59
CA PRO A 67 -3.90 22.17 1.60
C PRO A 67 -2.59 21.40 1.43
N HIS A 68 -1.49 22.01 1.85
CA HIS A 68 -0.24 21.28 2.03
C HIS A 68 -0.46 20.12 3.01
N PHE A 69 0.00 18.92 2.63
CA PHE A 69 -0.12 17.72 3.45
C PHE A 69 1.14 17.54 4.31
N PRO A 70 1.13 17.92 5.60
CA PRO A 70 2.28 17.72 6.47
C PRO A 70 2.56 16.22 6.61
N GLN A 71 3.85 15.87 6.72
CA GLN A 71 4.33 14.48 6.81
C GLN A 71 4.03 13.59 5.59
N PHE A 72 3.67 14.15 4.43
CA PHE A 72 3.43 13.39 3.21
C PHE A 72 4.72 12.82 2.59
N SER A 73 5.77 13.64 2.53
CA SER A 73 7.06 13.20 2.00
C SER A 73 7.80 12.39 3.05
N TYR A 74 7.93 11.08 2.79
CA TYR A 74 8.66 10.14 3.63
C TYR A 74 9.68 9.35 2.80
N SER A 75 10.86 9.12 3.36
CA SER A 75 11.86 8.21 2.84
C SER A 75 12.38 7.38 4.00
N ALA A 76 12.24 6.06 3.91
CA ALA A 76 12.75 5.17 4.94
C ALA A 76 14.28 5.20 4.95
N SER A 77 14.88 5.25 6.14
CA SER A 77 16.34 5.32 6.31
C SER A 77 17.12 4.09 5.80
N GLY A 78 16.42 3.02 5.41
CA GLY A 78 17.02 1.72 5.04
C GLY A 78 17.21 1.49 3.54
N ARG A 79 17.24 2.54 2.71
CA ARG A 79 17.69 2.41 1.31
C ARG A 79 19.20 2.70 1.26
N GLU A 80 19.99 1.65 1.38
CA GLU A 80 21.29 1.55 0.70
C GLU A 80 21.11 0.74 -0.59
#